data_AF-A0A8S2V227-F1
#
_entry.id   AF-A0A8S2V227-F1
#
_cell.length_a   1.000
_cell.length_b   1.000
_cell.length_c   1.000
_cell.angle_alpha   90.00
_cell.angle_beta   90.00
_cell.angle_gamma   90.00
#
_symmetry.space_group_name_H-M   'P 1'
#
loop_
_entity.id
_entity.type
_entity.pdbx_description
1 polymer ?
#
loop_
_entity_poly.entity_id
_entity_poly.type
_entity_poly.pdbx_seq_one_letter_code
_entity_poly.pdbx_strand_id
1 'polypeptide(L)'
;EITDEEFNILRQYLMESAYGEKEVYNTTTPAEFKRFQSFLNGSNFTTVVDGLNVLYGVGRFGTDSSNVMDKTTKILKKMNINPKNMLFIARKHVMKRLTPDVQLALKSMCQLFLVDDTSRDDWFILYAAFYSKAQIVTSDILRKERGFFNGAAGKTSKINLLFQKWLYRYQYLWVKVGYKAPMAHKLRAQYRDDVWLIPYFDQPPVSVGERPEQWFYVYKKDEQKTKLLKQTSSNFRSSAPVAQKTRRNILIVDE
;
A
#
# COMPACT_ATOMS: atom_id res chain seq x y z
N GLU A 1 -8.54 -5.61 -9.53
CA GLU A 1 -7.73 -4.65 -10.30
C GLU A 1 -8.60 -3.46 -10.64
N ILE A 2 -8.04 -2.26 -10.54
CA ILE A 2 -8.70 -1.01 -10.93
C ILE A 2 -8.40 -0.76 -12.41
N THR A 3 -9.41 -0.42 -13.22
CA THR A 3 -9.17 -0.03 -14.62
C THR A 3 -8.64 1.39 -14.73
N ASP A 4 -8.18 1.80 -15.91
CA ASP A 4 -7.71 3.17 -16.12
C ASP A 4 -8.85 4.19 -16.01
N GLU A 5 -10.06 3.86 -16.47
CA GLU A 5 -11.25 4.67 -16.29
C GLU A 5 -11.62 4.80 -14.81
N GLU A 6 -11.63 3.68 -14.09
CA GLU A 6 -11.88 3.66 -12.64
C GLU A 6 -10.83 4.46 -11.87
N PHE A 7 -9.56 4.37 -12.27
CA PHE A 7 -8.48 5.17 -11.70
C PHE A 7 -8.68 6.66 -11.97
N ASN A 8 -9.07 7.04 -13.18
CA ASN A 8 -9.31 8.44 -13.54
C ASN A 8 -10.50 9.03 -12.77
N ILE A 9 -11.57 8.25 -12.56
CA ILE A 9 -12.70 8.66 -11.70
C ILE A 9 -12.21 8.94 -10.27
N LEU A 10 -11.44 8.01 -9.70
CA LEU A 10 -10.91 8.15 -8.34
C LEU A 10 -9.92 9.32 -8.22
N ARG A 11 -9.05 9.48 -9.22
CA ARG A 11 -8.10 10.60 -9.32
C ARG A 11 -8.85 11.92 -9.35
N GLN A 12 -9.84 12.07 -10.22
CA GLN A 12 -10.63 13.29 -10.33
C GLN A 12 -11.30 13.62 -8.99
N TYR A 13 -11.97 12.64 -8.38
CA TYR A 13 -12.61 12.81 -7.08
C TYR A 13 -11.63 13.29 -5.99
N LEU A 14 -10.46 12.67 -5.89
CA LEU A 14 -9.45 13.03 -4.88
C LEU A 14 -8.81 14.39 -5.16
N MET A 15 -8.54 14.71 -6.42
CA MET A 15 -8.00 16.01 -6.81
C MET A 15 -9.01 17.10 -6.46
N GLU A 16 -10.28 16.95 -6.87
CA GLU A 16 -11.36 17.89 -6.56
C GLU A 16 -11.62 18.01 -5.05
N SER A 17 -11.59 16.90 -4.31
CA SER A 17 -11.75 16.93 -2.85
C SER A 17 -10.59 17.64 -2.14
N ALA A 18 -9.36 17.48 -2.66
CA ALA A 18 -8.20 18.21 -2.17
C ALA A 18 -8.30 19.72 -2.50
N TYR A 19 -8.88 20.07 -3.64
CA TYR A 19 -9.17 21.45 -4.04
C TYR A 19 -10.40 22.05 -3.33
N GLY A 20 -11.33 21.25 -2.83
CA GLY A 20 -12.61 21.66 -2.22
C GLY A 20 -12.52 22.35 -0.85
N GLU A 21 -11.34 22.85 -0.49
CA GLU A 21 -11.05 23.80 0.60
C GLU A 21 -11.40 23.41 2.05
N LYS A 22 -12.23 22.39 2.31
CA LYS A 22 -12.63 22.06 3.69
C LYS A 22 -11.69 21.09 4.42
N GLU A 23 -11.04 20.15 3.76
CA GLU A 23 -10.31 19.10 4.50
C GLU A 23 -8.78 19.24 4.47
N VAL A 24 -8.24 19.66 3.33
CA VAL A 24 -6.80 19.97 3.20
C VAL A 24 -6.47 21.22 4.00
N TYR A 25 -7.24 22.31 3.90
CA TYR A 25 -6.93 23.54 4.66
C TYR A 25 -7.25 23.46 6.16
N ASN A 26 -8.09 22.52 6.58
CA ASN A 26 -8.24 22.22 8.00
C ASN A 26 -6.96 21.58 8.59
N THR A 27 -6.08 21.03 7.73
CA THR A 27 -4.95 20.22 8.17
C THR A 27 -3.64 20.44 7.39
N THR A 28 -3.51 21.53 6.65
CA THR A 28 -2.25 22.10 6.11
C THR A 28 -2.54 23.52 5.65
N THR A 29 -1.51 24.32 5.40
CA THR A 29 -1.69 25.68 4.88
C THR A 29 -1.81 25.67 3.35
N PRO A 30 -2.64 26.55 2.74
CA PRO A 30 -2.68 26.70 1.29
C PRO A 30 -1.32 26.95 0.65
N ALA A 31 -0.45 27.72 1.33
CA ALA A 31 0.90 28.00 0.87
C ALA A 31 1.78 26.75 0.82
N GLU A 32 1.70 25.88 1.83
CA GLU A 32 2.44 24.61 1.84
C GLU A 32 1.95 23.68 0.73
N PHE A 33 0.64 23.56 0.54
CA PHE A 33 0.09 22.71 -0.51
C PHE A 33 0.47 23.23 -1.90
N LYS A 34 0.43 24.55 -2.12
CA LYS A 34 0.90 25.16 -3.38
C LYS A 34 2.39 24.91 -3.62
N ARG A 35 3.23 25.00 -2.59
CA ARG A 35 4.66 24.62 -2.68
C ARG A 35 4.82 23.17 -3.13
N PHE A 36 3.99 22.28 -2.61
CA PHE A 36 4.01 20.88 -3.00
C PHE A 36 3.57 20.65 -4.45
N GLN A 37 2.52 21.33 -4.90
CA GLN A 37 2.08 21.26 -6.30
C GLN A 37 3.17 21.74 -7.25
N SER A 38 3.82 22.87 -6.93
CA SER A 38 4.96 23.36 -7.70
C SER A 38 6.13 22.37 -7.72
N PHE A 39 6.38 21.68 -6.60
CA PHE A 39 7.39 20.63 -6.52
C PHE A 39 7.07 19.41 -7.38
N LEU A 40 5.79 19.00 -7.46
CA LEU A 40 5.35 17.89 -8.29
C LEU A 40 5.29 18.24 -9.79
N ASN A 41 5.18 19.52 -10.13
CA ASN A 41 4.98 19.94 -11.52
C ASN A 41 6.13 19.46 -12.42
N GLY A 42 5.79 18.77 -13.51
CA GLY A 42 6.76 18.17 -14.43
C GLY A 42 7.49 16.93 -13.90
N SER A 43 7.21 16.50 -12.68
CA SER A 43 7.75 15.26 -12.11
C SER A 43 6.83 14.08 -12.41
N ASN A 44 7.40 12.91 -12.66
CA ASN A 44 6.67 11.66 -12.85
C ASN A 44 7.22 10.58 -11.93
N PHE A 45 6.78 10.61 -10.67
CA PHE A 45 7.21 9.64 -9.67
C PHE A 45 6.56 8.28 -9.92
N THR A 46 7.36 7.21 -9.89
CA THR A 46 6.84 5.83 -9.93
C THR A 46 6.48 5.33 -8.54
N THR A 47 7.03 5.94 -7.49
CA THR A 47 6.81 5.52 -6.11
C THR A 47 6.82 6.70 -5.15
N VAL A 48 5.83 6.75 -4.26
CA VAL A 48 5.72 7.70 -3.16
C VAL A 48 5.85 6.94 -1.85
N VAL A 49 6.77 7.37 -0.99
CA VAL A 49 7.07 6.73 0.29
C VAL A 49 6.56 7.61 1.42
N ASP A 50 5.75 7.02 2.28
CA ASP A 50 5.35 7.60 3.56
C ASP A 50 6.52 7.50 4.54
N GLY A 51 7.29 8.57 4.56
CA GLY A 51 8.48 8.68 5.37
C GLY A 51 8.17 8.62 6.86
N LEU A 52 7.02 9.13 7.31
CA LEU A 52 6.64 9.02 8.71
C LEU A 52 6.45 7.54 9.08
N ASN A 53 5.66 6.81 8.30
CA ASN A 53 5.39 5.40 8.57
C ASN A 53 6.65 4.54 8.51
N VAL A 54 7.52 4.77 7.52
CA VAL A 54 8.79 4.05 7.39
C VAL A 54 9.71 4.37 8.57
N LEU A 55 9.88 5.65 8.92
CA LEU A 55 10.79 6.09 9.99
C LEU A 55 10.32 5.62 11.37
N TYR A 56 9.02 5.70 11.68
CA TYR A 56 8.46 5.19 12.95
C TYR A 56 8.44 3.66 13.02
N GLY A 57 8.28 2.98 11.87
CA GLY A 57 8.38 1.53 11.76
C GLY A 57 9.78 0.97 12.06
N VAL A 58 10.80 1.84 12.18
CA VAL A 58 12.20 1.44 12.42
C VAL A 58 12.50 1.20 13.91
N GLY A 59 11.72 1.75 14.84
CA GLY A 59 11.96 1.68 16.28
C GLY A 59 11.92 3.07 16.92
N ARG A 60 12.04 3.16 18.25
CA ARG A 60 12.08 4.46 18.95
C ARG A 60 13.27 5.26 18.42
N PHE A 61 12.98 6.46 17.90
CA PHE A 61 13.99 7.42 17.46
C PHE A 61 15.04 7.60 18.55
N GLY A 62 16.30 7.31 18.24
CA GLY A 62 17.43 7.60 19.13
C GLY A 62 18.48 6.50 19.27
N THR A 63 18.19 5.23 18.92
CA THR A 63 19.18 4.15 19.17
C THR A 63 19.89 3.61 17.93
N ASP A 64 19.30 3.65 16.72
CA ASP A 64 19.96 3.12 15.51
C ASP A 64 19.51 3.84 14.22
N SER A 65 20.20 4.93 13.87
CA SER A 65 20.02 5.65 12.60
C SER A 65 20.47 4.82 11.38
N SER A 66 21.38 3.87 11.57
CA SER A 66 21.81 2.86 10.57
C SER A 66 20.65 2.05 10.00
N ASN A 67 19.62 1.80 10.82
CA ASN A 67 18.50 0.95 10.47
C ASN A 67 17.54 1.62 9.47
N VAL A 68 17.44 2.96 9.46
CA VAL A 68 16.63 3.71 8.48
C VAL A 68 17.21 3.56 7.07
N MET A 69 18.51 3.81 6.93
CA MET A 69 19.21 3.76 5.65
C MET A 69 19.19 2.36 5.06
N ASP A 70 19.47 1.35 5.87
CA ASP A 70 19.40 -0.05 5.45
C ASP A 70 18.02 -0.44 4.97
N LYS A 71 16.97 0.02 5.66
CA LYS A 71 15.58 -0.27 5.31
C LYS A 71 15.16 0.43 4.02
N THR A 72 15.44 1.72 3.87
CA THR A 72 15.16 2.48 2.64
C THR A 72 15.93 1.91 1.44
N THR A 73 17.20 1.55 1.63
CA THR A 73 18.02 0.92 0.58
C THR A 73 17.50 -0.47 0.22
N LYS A 74 17.05 -1.27 1.19
CA LYS A 74 16.40 -2.57 0.94
C LYS A 74 15.10 -2.42 0.15
N ILE A 75 14.31 -1.39 0.41
CA ILE A 75 13.10 -1.05 -0.38
C ILE A 75 13.51 -0.74 -1.82
N LEU A 76 14.44 0.20 -2.02
CA LEU A 76 14.91 0.62 -3.35
C LEU A 76 15.43 -0.56 -4.18
N LYS A 77 16.32 -1.37 -3.60
CA LYS A 77 16.94 -2.52 -4.27
C LYS A 77 15.89 -3.56 -4.66
N LYS A 78 15.00 -3.92 -3.74
CA LYS A 78 14.07 -5.02 -3.97
C LYS A 78 12.86 -4.61 -4.83
N MET A 79 12.52 -3.31 -4.88
CA MET A 79 11.52 -2.77 -5.82
C MET A 79 12.11 -2.37 -7.18
N ASN A 80 13.45 -2.43 -7.33
CA ASN A 80 14.17 -2.01 -8.54
C ASN A 80 13.78 -0.59 -9.00
N ILE A 81 13.61 0.33 -8.05
CA ILE A 81 13.17 1.71 -8.32
C ILE A 81 14.40 2.57 -8.59
N ASN A 82 14.32 3.39 -9.65
CA ASN A 82 15.27 4.47 -9.85
C ASN A 82 15.08 5.53 -8.72
N PRO A 83 16.12 5.83 -7.92
CA PRO A 83 16.14 6.90 -6.93
C PRO A 83 15.44 8.20 -7.37
N LYS A 84 15.65 8.62 -8.63
CA LYS A 84 15.10 9.86 -9.18
C LYS A 84 13.57 9.84 -9.34
N ASN A 85 12.97 8.66 -9.44
CA ASN A 85 11.53 8.46 -9.60
C ASN A 85 10.85 8.13 -8.27
N MET A 86 11.58 8.17 -7.15
CA MET A 86 11.05 7.99 -5.81
C MET A 86 10.88 9.34 -5.12
N LEU A 87 9.68 9.59 -4.64
CA LEU A 87 9.36 10.70 -3.75
C LEU A 87 9.23 10.19 -2.31
N PHE A 88 10.05 10.70 -1.41
CA PHE A 88 9.95 10.46 0.02
C PHE A 88 9.32 11.68 0.69
N ILE A 89 8.18 11.50 1.34
CA ILE A 89 7.47 12.58 2.04
C ILE A 89 7.62 12.36 3.55
N ALA A 90 8.15 13.33 4.27
CA ALA A 90 8.37 13.22 5.70
C ALA A 90 8.05 14.54 6.42
N ARG A 91 7.84 14.47 7.74
CA ARG A 91 7.66 15.66 8.57
C ARG A 91 9.00 16.30 8.93
N LYS A 92 9.04 17.63 8.97
CA LYS A 92 10.26 18.40 9.29
C LYS A 92 10.86 17.98 10.64
N HIS A 93 10.06 17.81 11.69
CA HIS A 93 10.59 17.39 12.99
C HIS A 93 11.25 16.01 12.97
N VAL A 94 10.72 15.08 12.17
CA VAL A 94 11.26 13.72 12.09
C VAL A 94 12.61 13.77 11.39
N MET A 95 12.71 14.51 10.29
CA MET A 95 13.96 14.69 9.56
C MET A 95 15.03 15.35 10.44
N LYS A 96 14.66 16.35 11.26
CA LYS A 96 15.58 17.01 12.21
C LYS A 96 16.17 16.08 13.26
N ARG A 97 15.49 14.97 13.59
CA ARG A 97 15.97 13.99 14.57
C ARG A 97 16.94 12.96 13.98
N LEU A 98 17.10 12.93 12.66
CA LEU A 98 18.05 12.05 11.98
C LEU A 98 19.45 12.67 12.00
N THR A 99 20.48 11.83 12.04
CA THR A 99 21.87 12.30 11.95
C THR A 99 22.13 12.97 10.59
N PRO A 100 23.07 13.93 10.51
CA PRO A 100 23.39 14.60 9.25
C PRO A 100 23.73 13.64 8.10
N ASP A 101 24.46 12.57 8.40
CA ASP A 101 24.83 11.55 7.41
C ASP A 101 23.61 10.84 6.81
N VAL A 102 22.62 10.51 7.65
CA VAL A 102 21.36 9.90 7.18
C VAL A 102 20.55 10.89 6.36
N GLN A 103 20.50 12.16 6.76
CA GLN A 103 19.81 13.18 5.97
C GLN A 103 20.46 13.37 4.60
N LEU A 104 21.79 13.42 4.54
CA LEU A 104 22.55 13.55 3.30
C LEU A 104 22.33 12.34 2.39
N ALA A 105 22.40 11.14 2.96
CA ALA A 105 22.23 9.91 2.22
C ALA A 105 20.79 9.76 1.70
N LEU A 106 19.75 10.09 2.48
CA LEU A 106 18.37 10.11 1.99
C LEU A 106 18.20 11.07 0.80
N LYS A 107 18.74 12.29 0.89
CA LYS A 107 18.69 13.27 -0.22
C LYS A 107 19.41 12.78 -1.48
N SER A 108 20.42 11.93 -1.34
CA SER A 108 21.12 11.33 -2.49
C SER A 108 20.34 10.17 -3.14
N MET A 109 19.45 9.51 -2.38
CA MET A 109 18.75 8.29 -2.80
C MET A 109 17.30 8.53 -3.27
N CYS A 110 16.72 9.70 -3.02
CA CYS A 110 15.34 9.99 -3.41
C CYS A 110 15.09 11.50 -3.49
N GLN A 111 14.02 11.88 -4.19
CA GLN A 111 13.47 13.21 -4.08
C GLN A 111 12.75 13.36 -2.74
N LEU A 112 13.09 14.36 -1.96
CA LEU A 112 12.59 14.54 -0.60
C LEU A 112 11.68 15.78 -0.51
N PHE A 113 10.44 15.59 -0.05
CA PHE A 113 9.56 16.69 0.32
C PHE A 113 9.28 16.68 1.82
N LEU A 114 9.52 17.83 2.47
CA LEU A 114 9.28 17.98 3.90
C LEU A 114 8.00 18.77 4.15
N VAL A 115 7.08 18.13 4.87
CA VAL A 115 5.80 18.69 5.30
C VAL A 115 5.95 19.26 6.71
N ASP A 116 5.24 20.34 7.01
CA ASP A 116 5.14 20.94 8.33
C ASP A 116 4.48 20.01 9.35
N ASP A 117 4.89 20.15 10.62
CA ASP A 117 4.58 19.17 11.66
C ASP A 117 3.10 19.19 12.09
N THR A 118 2.44 20.32 11.86
CA THR A 118 1.01 20.53 12.08
C THR A 118 0.14 19.95 10.98
N SER A 119 0.74 19.55 9.85
CA SER A 119 0.00 19.11 8.69
C SER A 119 -0.30 17.61 8.71
N ARG A 120 -1.46 17.20 8.18
CA ARG A 120 -1.73 15.79 7.87
C ARG A 120 -0.99 15.40 6.59
N ASP A 121 -0.06 14.46 6.72
CA ASP A 121 0.80 13.94 5.66
C ASP A 121 0.07 13.02 4.66
N ASP A 122 -1.03 12.39 5.08
CA ASP A 122 -1.83 11.47 4.25
C ASP A 122 -2.25 12.11 2.91
N TRP A 123 -2.64 13.39 2.92
CA TRP A 123 -3.04 14.14 1.72
C TRP A 123 -1.90 14.36 0.73
N PHE A 124 -0.69 14.61 1.20
CA PHE A 124 0.48 14.80 0.34
C PHE A 124 0.85 13.49 -0.34
N ILE A 125 0.78 12.37 0.39
CA ILE A 125 1.03 11.03 -0.15
C ILE A 125 0.00 10.69 -1.24
N LEU A 126 -1.29 10.84 -0.93
CA LEU A 126 -2.37 10.55 -1.86
C LEU A 126 -2.27 11.46 -3.09
N TYR A 127 -2.12 12.77 -2.91
CA TYR A 127 -2.04 13.70 -4.02
C TYR A 127 -0.87 13.38 -4.96
N ALA A 128 0.34 13.15 -4.45
CA ALA A 128 1.48 12.77 -5.29
C ALA A 128 1.25 11.44 -6.03
N ALA A 129 0.67 10.46 -5.34
CA ALA A 129 0.43 9.15 -5.93
C ALA A 129 -0.59 9.20 -7.06
N PHE A 130 -1.68 9.95 -6.89
CA PHE A 130 -2.69 10.12 -7.93
C PHE A 130 -2.23 11.07 -9.04
N TYR A 131 -1.42 12.08 -8.72
CA TYR A 131 -0.83 12.99 -9.72
C TYR A 131 0.09 12.23 -10.68
N SER A 132 0.96 11.37 -10.14
CA SER A 132 1.99 10.65 -10.93
C SER A 132 1.59 9.22 -11.33
N LYS A 133 0.38 8.76 -10.97
CA LYS A 133 -0.03 7.34 -11.06
C LYS A 133 0.99 6.40 -10.40
N ALA A 134 1.51 6.81 -9.25
CA ALA A 134 2.59 6.14 -8.54
C ALA A 134 2.09 5.01 -7.63
N GLN A 135 2.99 4.07 -7.34
CA GLN A 135 2.85 3.16 -6.20
C GLN A 135 3.08 3.90 -4.89
N ILE A 136 2.49 3.41 -3.79
CA ILE A 136 2.68 3.99 -2.45
C ILE A 136 3.32 2.98 -1.51
N VAL A 137 4.19 3.44 -0.63
CA VAL A 137 4.82 2.61 0.42
C VAL A 137 4.39 3.16 1.77
N THR A 138 3.45 2.48 2.42
CA THR A 138 2.84 2.90 3.69
C THR A 138 1.98 1.78 4.27
N SER A 139 1.92 1.71 5.60
CA SER A 139 0.97 0.86 6.33
C SER A 139 -0.14 1.64 7.05
N ASP A 140 -0.19 2.97 6.94
CA ASP A 140 -1.05 3.81 7.82
C ASP A 140 -2.14 4.63 7.10
N ILE A 141 -2.13 4.73 5.76
CA ILE A 141 -3.11 5.55 4.98
C ILE A 141 -4.58 5.30 5.37
N LEU A 142 -4.90 4.09 5.83
CA LEU A 142 -6.28 3.67 6.11
C LEU A 142 -6.68 3.73 7.57
N ARG A 143 -5.78 4.08 8.50
CA ARG A 143 -6.14 4.10 9.92
C ARG A 143 -6.87 5.39 10.30
N LYS A 144 -6.56 6.50 9.60
CA LYS A 144 -7.09 7.85 9.88
C LYS A 144 -8.17 8.28 8.88
N GLU A 145 -8.06 7.88 7.62
CA GLU A 145 -9.04 8.23 6.57
C GLU A 145 -10.33 7.38 6.61
N ARG A 146 -10.53 6.55 7.64
CA ARG A 146 -11.77 5.80 7.87
C ARG A 146 -13.01 6.69 7.89
N GLY A 147 -12.86 7.97 8.21
CA GLY A 147 -13.94 8.98 8.20
C GLY A 147 -14.20 9.61 6.83
N PHE A 148 -13.24 9.59 5.90
CA PHE A 148 -13.29 10.33 4.63
C PHE A 148 -14.42 9.86 3.71
N PHE A 149 -14.74 8.57 3.79
CA PHE A 149 -15.77 7.95 2.96
C PHE A 149 -17.00 7.48 3.75
N ASN A 150 -17.29 8.13 4.88
CA ASN A 150 -18.49 7.86 5.68
C ASN A 150 -19.66 8.84 5.40
N GLY A 151 -19.58 9.67 4.35
CA GLY A 151 -20.71 10.48 3.87
C GLY A 151 -21.81 9.62 3.21
N ALA A 152 -23.06 10.09 3.26
CA ALA A 152 -24.32 9.46 2.81
C ALA A 152 -24.25 8.31 1.78
N ALA A 153 -25.00 7.24 2.08
CA ALA A 153 -25.04 5.97 1.35
C ALA A 153 -25.39 6.13 -0.14
N GLY A 154 -24.48 5.71 -1.03
CA GLY A 154 -24.71 5.62 -2.48
C GLY A 154 -23.46 5.94 -3.32
N LYS A 155 -23.04 7.21 -3.37
CA LYS A 155 -21.81 7.63 -4.09
C LYS A 155 -20.54 7.25 -3.33
N THR A 156 -20.60 7.34 -2.01
CA THR A 156 -19.46 7.12 -1.12
C THR A 156 -19.05 5.65 -1.07
N SER A 157 -19.99 4.71 -1.29
CA SER A 157 -19.67 3.27 -1.38
C SER A 157 -18.91 2.92 -2.68
N LYS A 158 -19.23 3.57 -3.80
CA LYS A 158 -18.52 3.35 -5.07
C LYS A 158 -17.09 3.89 -5.02
N ILE A 159 -16.89 5.12 -4.54
CA ILE A 159 -15.55 5.70 -4.42
C ILE A 159 -14.71 4.90 -3.42
N ASN A 160 -15.30 4.49 -2.29
CA ASN A 160 -14.67 3.54 -1.37
C ASN A 160 -14.16 2.30 -2.08
N LEU A 161 -15.03 1.63 -2.84
CA LEU A 161 -14.66 0.41 -3.55
C LEU A 161 -13.51 0.66 -4.54
N LEU A 162 -13.52 1.78 -5.26
CA LEU A 162 -12.43 2.15 -6.16
C LEU A 162 -11.13 2.41 -5.40
N PHE A 163 -11.19 3.13 -4.28
CA PHE A 163 -10.04 3.37 -3.43
C PHE A 163 -9.44 2.07 -2.89
N GLN A 164 -10.30 1.13 -2.50
CA GLN A 164 -9.86 -0.22 -2.11
C GLN A 164 -9.17 -0.96 -3.25
N LYS A 165 -9.77 -0.97 -4.45
CA LYS A 165 -9.16 -1.57 -5.65
C LYS A 165 -7.79 -0.95 -5.96
N TRP A 166 -7.67 0.38 -5.81
CA TRP A 166 -6.42 1.10 -6.00
C TRP A 166 -5.36 0.68 -4.99
N LEU A 167 -5.69 0.67 -3.69
CA LEU A 167 -4.77 0.23 -2.65
C LEU A 167 -4.27 -1.20 -2.89
N TYR A 168 -5.14 -2.13 -3.26
CA TYR A 168 -4.72 -3.49 -3.61
C TYR A 168 -3.70 -3.56 -4.73
N ARG A 169 -3.75 -2.62 -5.68
CA ARG A 169 -2.90 -2.60 -6.88
C ARG A 169 -1.63 -1.77 -6.73
N TYR A 170 -1.66 -0.72 -5.91
CA TYR A 170 -0.61 0.30 -5.83
C TYR A 170 0.07 0.36 -4.46
N GLN A 171 -0.48 -0.24 -3.39
CA GLN A 171 0.08 -0.16 -2.05
C GLN A 171 1.06 -1.29 -1.73
N TYR A 172 2.27 -0.88 -1.35
CA TYR A 172 3.24 -1.72 -0.65
C TYR A 172 3.06 -1.51 0.85
N LEU A 173 2.74 -2.60 1.54
CA LEU A 173 2.60 -2.58 2.99
C LEU A 173 3.97 -2.78 3.63
N TRP A 174 4.35 -1.87 4.51
CA TRP A 174 5.51 -2.03 5.38
C TRP A 174 5.23 -3.06 6.47
N VAL A 175 6.15 -4.00 6.67
CA VAL A 175 6.11 -5.00 7.74
C VAL A 175 7.45 -5.05 8.47
N LYS A 176 7.47 -5.56 9.71
CA LYS A 176 8.69 -5.61 10.55
C LYS A 176 9.93 -6.17 9.84
N VAL A 177 9.75 -7.08 8.88
CA VAL A 177 10.83 -7.76 8.13
C VAL A 177 10.83 -7.40 6.63
N GLY A 178 10.43 -6.18 6.27
CA GLY A 178 10.49 -5.67 4.89
C GLY A 178 9.14 -5.16 4.39
N TYR A 179 8.69 -5.61 3.23
CA TYR A 179 7.44 -5.15 2.64
C TYR A 179 6.66 -6.28 1.96
N LYS A 180 5.34 -6.07 1.85
CA LYS A 180 4.44 -6.89 1.05
C LYS A 180 4.06 -6.12 -0.21
N ALA A 181 4.49 -6.62 -1.37
CA ALA A 181 4.13 -6.06 -2.68
C ALA A 181 2.62 -6.09 -2.93
N PRO A 182 2.05 -5.19 -3.76
CA PRO A 182 0.63 -5.17 -4.10
C PRO A 182 0.13 -6.53 -4.59
N MET A 183 -1.16 -6.78 -4.46
CA MET A 183 -1.73 -8.05 -4.89
C MET A 183 -1.76 -8.14 -6.42
N ALA A 184 -1.01 -9.09 -6.96
CA ALA A 184 -1.02 -9.42 -8.39
C ALA A 184 -2.31 -10.14 -8.83
N HIS A 185 -3.08 -10.69 -7.89
CA HIS A 185 -4.26 -11.51 -8.18
C HIS A 185 -5.54 -10.88 -7.61
N LYS A 186 -6.67 -11.10 -8.29
CA LYS A 186 -7.97 -10.56 -7.88
C LYS A 186 -8.44 -11.25 -6.61
N LEU A 187 -8.77 -10.48 -5.57
CA LEU A 187 -9.34 -11.01 -4.32
C LEU A 187 -10.83 -11.33 -4.47
N ARG A 188 -11.15 -12.34 -5.27
CA ARG A 188 -12.51 -12.83 -5.52
C ARG A 188 -12.45 -14.34 -5.71
N ALA A 189 -13.61 -15.00 -5.66
CA ALA A 189 -13.71 -16.38 -6.12
C ALA A 189 -13.18 -16.48 -7.57
N GLN A 190 -12.23 -17.39 -7.79
CA GLN A 190 -11.66 -17.66 -9.11
C GLN A 190 -11.81 -19.14 -9.43
N TYR A 191 -12.20 -19.46 -10.66
CA TYR A 191 -12.22 -20.83 -11.16
C TYR A 191 -11.02 -21.05 -12.08
N ARG A 192 -10.17 -22.03 -11.77
CA ARG A 192 -9.02 -22.46 -12.59
C ARG A 192 -8.77 -23.95 -12.38
N ASP A 193 -8.42 -24.66 -13.46
CA ASP A 193 -8.04 -26.08 -13.42
C ASP A 193 -9.07 -26.99 -12.72
N ASP A 194 -10.36 -26.69 -12.92
CA ASP A 194 -11.53 -27.24 -12.23
C ASP A 194 -11.52 -27.15 -10.71
N VAL A 195 -10.92 -26.09 -10.19
CA VAL A 195 -10.95 -25.73 -8.78
C VAL A 195 -11.39 -24.28 -8.63
N TRP A 196 -12.37 -24.07 -7.75
CA TRP A 196 -12.73 -22.78 -7.22
C TRP A 196 -11.78 -22.42 -6.07
N LEU A 197 -11.06 -21.31 -6.21
CA LEU A 197 -10.27 -20.69 -5.15
C LEU A 197 -11.05 -19.52 -4.58
N ILE A 198 -11.46 -19.62 -3.32
CA ILE A 198 -12.27 -18.60 -2.65
C ILE A 198 -11.45 -18.01 -1.49
N PRO A 199 -11.17 -16.69 -1.49
CA PRO A 199 -10.46 -16.06 -0.38
C PRO A 199 -11.28 -16.13 0.90
N TYR A 200 -10.64 -16.47 2.03
CA TYR A 200 -11.30 -16.58 3.32
C TYR A 200 -10.60 -15.74 4.38
N PHE A 201 -11.41 -15.05 5.18
CA PHE A 201 -10.95 -14.34 6.37
C PHE A 201 -11.67 -14.90 7.59
N ASP A 202 -10.91 -15.27 8.63
CA ASP A 202 -11.45 -15.75 9.91
C ASP A 202 -12.28 -14.66 10.62
N GLN A 203 -12.00 -13.39 10.31
CA GLN A 203 -12.71 -12.21 10.77
C GLN A 203 -12.88 -11.26 9.59
N PRO A 204 -13.93 -10.42 9.55
CA PRO A 204 -14.01 -9.36 8.56
C PRO A 204 -12.70 -8.56 8.52
N PRO A 205 -12.10 -8.33 7.33
CA PRO A 205 -10.85 -7.60 7.24
C PRO A 205 -11.00 -6.23 7.90
N VAL A 206 -10.16 -5.97 8.90
CA VAL A 206 -10.14 -4.72 9.68
C VAL A 206 -9.42 -3.60 8.93
N SER A 207 -8.71 -3.95 7.87
CA SER A 207 -8.07 -2.98 6.96
C SER A 207 -8.28 -3.34 5.50
N VAL A 208 -8.44 -2.31 4.68
CA VAL A 208 -8.35 -2.44 3.23
C VAL A 208 -6.91 -2.83 2.89
N GLY A 209 -6.73 -3.81 2.00
CA GLY A 209 -5.38 -4.35 1.74
C GLY A 209 -5.03 -5.56 2.62
N GLU A 210 -5.83 -5.86 3.65
CA GLU A 210 -5.70 -7.09 4.41
C GLU A 210 -5.88 -8.29 3.48
N ARG A 211 -5.02 -9.29 3.69
CA ARG A 211 -4.92 -10.43 2.78
C ARG A 211 -5.45 -11.64 3.51
N PRO A 212 -6.30 -12.44 2.86
CA PRO A 212 -6.76 -13.68 3.46
C PRO A 212 -5.54 -14.59 3.65
N GLU A 213 -5.31 -14.99 4.89
CA GLU A 213 -4.27 -15.99 5.20
C GLU A 213 -4.72 -17.40 4.79
N GLN A 214 -5.98 -17.55 4.38
CA GLN A 214 -6.63 -18.80 4.07
C GLN A 214 -7.41 -18.70 2.77
N TRP A 215 -7.42 -19.79 2.01
CA TRP A 215 -8.21 -19.92 0.80
C TRP A 215 -8.97 -21.25 0.87
N PHE A 216 -10.24 -21.21 0.51
CA PHE A 216 -11.01 -22.41 0.25
C PHE A 216 -10.75 -22.89 -1.16
N TYR A 217 -10.51 -24.18 -1.28
CA TYR A 217 -10.44 -24.88 -2.55
C TYR A 217 -11.68 -25.75 -2.66
N VAL A 218 -12.53 -25.47 -3.64
CA VAL A 218 -13.75 -26.22 -3.92
C VAL A 218 -13.59 -26.86 -5.29
N TYR A 219 -13.69 -28.18 -5.36
CA TYR A 219 -13.57 -28.94 -6.61
C TYR A 219 -14.51 -30.13 -6.57
N LYS A 220 -14.95 -30.58 -7.75
CA LYS A 220 -15.74 -31.82 -7.86
C LYS A 220 -14.87 -33.00 -7.45
N LYS A 221 -15.38 -33.81 -6.53
CA LYS A 221 -14.62 -34.93 -5.96
C LYS A 221 -14.18 -35.90 -7.06
N ASP A 222 -12.87 -36.12 -7.08
CA ASP A 222 -12.17 -37.10 -7.91
C ASP A 222 -11.08 -37.71 -7.02
N GLU A 223 -11.06 -39.04 -6.90
CA GLU A 223 -10.15 -39.76 -6.01
C GLU A 223 -8.67 -39.54 -6.35
N GLN A 224 -8.33 -39.40 -7.64
CA GLN A 224 -6.97 -39.16 -8.08
C GLN A 224 -6.56 -37.70 -7.81
N LYS A 225 -7.45 -36.75 -8.10
CA LYS A 225 -7.23 -35.31 -7.89
C LYS A 225 -7.10 -34.96 -6.40
N THR A 226 -7.87 -35.64 -5.55
CA THR A 226 -7.82 -35.48 -4.08
C THR A 226 -6.49 -35.94 -3.48
N LYS A 227 -5.89 -37.03 -3.99
CA LYS A 227 -4.55 -37.49 -3.57
C LYS A 227 -3.46 -36.52 -4.03
N LEU A 228 -3.52 -36.03 -5.26
CA LEU A 228 -2.54 -35.10 -5.84
C LEU A 228 -2.52 -33.74 -5.10
N LEU A 229 -3.70 -33.21 -4.75
CA LEU A 229 -3.83 -31.93 -4.02
C LEU A 229 -3.37 -32.04 -2.56
N LYS A 230 -3.60 -33.19 -1.90
CA LYS A 230 -3.05 -33.46 -0.55
C LYS A 230 -1.52 -33.55 -0.58
N GLN A 231 -0.92 -34.16 -1.61
CA GLN A 231 0.54 -34.24 -1.79
C GLN A 231 1.19 -32.89 -2.18
N THR A 232 0.54 -32.08 -3.02
CA THR A 232 1.06 -30.71 -3.32
C THR A 232 0.94 -29.77 -2.13
N SER A 233 -0.01 -30.02 -1.22
CA SER A 233 -0.14 -29.26 0.04
C SER A 233 1.01 -29.54 1.03
N SER A 234 1.65 -30.71 0.96
CA SER A 234 2.88 -30.99 1.72
C SER A 234 4.14 -30.44 1.04
N ASN A 235 4.23 -30.48 -0.30
CA ASN A 235 5.44 -30.10 -1.04
C ASN A 235 5.65 -28.59 -1.19
N PHE A 236 4.57 -27.79 -1.26
CA PHE A 236 4.66 -26.31 -1.34
C PHE A 236 5.19 -25.64 -0.06
N ARG A 237 5.34 -26.40 1.04
CA ARG A 237 5.98 -25.91 2.27
C ARG A 237 7.49 -25.74 2.12
N SER A 238 8.12 -26.29 1.07
CA SER A 238 9.59 -26.45 0.99
C SER A 238 10.33 -25.60 -0.05
N SER A 239 9.67 -25.02 -1.08
CA SER A 239 10.41 -24.52 -2.27
C SER A 239 10.09 -23.10 -2.76
N ALA A 240 9.32 -22.28 -2.04
CA ALA A 240 9.06 -20.89 -2.46
C ALA A 240 9.86 -19.87 -1.62
N PRO A 241 10.76 -19.06 -2.23
CA PRO A 241 11.42 -17.99 -1.51
C PRO A 241 10.39 -16.90 -1.19
N VAL A 242 9.98 -16.84 0.08
CA VAL A 242 9.16 -15.76 0.67
C VAL A 242 7.76 -15.61 0.04
N ALA A 243 7.09 -16.71 -0.28
CA ALA A 243 5.65 -16.71 -0.51
C ALA A 243 4.90 -17.06 0.79
N GLN A 244 3.87 -16.27 1.08
CA GLN A 244 3.01 -16.36 2.27
C GLN A 244 2.58 -17.80 2.57
N LYS A 245 2.86 -18.29 3.79
CA LYS A 245 2.32 -19.55 4.32
C LYS A 245 0.80 -19.43 4.45
N THR A 246 0.06 -19.68 3.37
CA THR A 246 -1.41 -19.76 3.40
C THR A 246 -1.82 -21.14 3.91
N ARG A 247 -2.69 -21.19 4.93
CA ARG A 247 -3.33 -22.45 5.36
C ARG A 247 -4.43 -22.78 4.33
N ARG A 248 -4.42 -24.01 3.79
CA ARG A 248 -5.43 -24.46 2.82
C ARG A 248 -6.55 -25.19 3.56
N ASN A 249 -7.77 -24.67 3.47
CA ASN A 249 -8.97 -25.38 3.91
C ASN A 249 -9.61 -26.00 2.66
N ILE A 250 -9.83 -27.32 2.67
CA ILE A 250 -10.38 -28.06 1.54
C ILE A 250 -11.86 -28.34 1.84
N LEU A 251 -12.75 -27.84 0.98
CA LEU A 251 -14.17 -28.19 1.00
C LEU A 251 -14.43 -29.14 -0.17
N ILE A 252 -14.72 -30.40 0.15
CA ILE A 252 -15.13 -31.41 -0.82
C ILE A 252 -16.65 -31.34 -0.90
N VAL A 253 -17.17 -31.05 -2.09
CA VAL A 253 -18.62 -31.06 -2.36
C VAL A 253 -18.92 -32.38 -3.08
N ASP A 254 -19.68 -33.25 -2.42
CA ASP A 254 -20.32 -34.42 -3.03
C ASP A 254 -21.65 -33.99 -3.69
N GLU A 255 -22.09 -34.70 -4.72
CA GLU A 255 -23.41 -34.51 -5.35
C GLU A 255 -24.57 -34.85 -4.39
#